data_AF-W5W8F9-F1
#
_entry.id   AF-W5W8F9-F1
#
_cell.length_a   1.000
_cell.length_b   1.000
_cell.length_c   1.000
_cell.angle_alpha   90.00
_cell.angle_beta   90.00
_cell.angle_gamma   90.00
#
_symmetry.space_group_name_H-M   'P 1'
#
loop_
_entity.id
_entity.type
_entity.pdbx_description
1 polymer ?
#
loop_
_entity_poly.entity_id
_entity_poly.type
_entity_poly.pdbx_seq_one_letter_code
_entity_poly.pdbx_strand_id
1 'polypeptide(L)'
;MWTTVLPALIAAVAALGGVTTGALVEPLKLRAARHVRIRQEHAERCARLVEAATAARCGVMRLNIAHRRAVLGGEQVSEEEVLALETAYWTARTELRQLAGLIDLFGPDELAQQAYAVRDADRHFRAKQWITESSGTLDRNDLPPPVRQAADDMETQIRRFTALARESTC
;
A
#
# COMPACT_ATOMS: atom_id res chain seq x y z
N MET A 1 45.28 -55.76 3.95
CA MET A 1 44.46 -55.32 2.80
C MET A 1 42.95 -55.25 3.06
N TRP A 2 42.43 -55.58 4.25
CA TRP A 2 40.98 -55.61 4.53
C TRP A 2 40.47 -54.45 5.41
N THR A 3 41.35 -53.62 5.98
CA THR A 3 40.99 -52.52 6.89
C THR A 3 40.66 -51.21 6.19
N THR A 4 40.98 -51.08 4.90
CA THR A 4 40.73 -49.87 4.09
C THR A 4 39.43 -49.92 3.28
N VAL A 5 38.81 -51.10 3.15
CA VAL A 5 37.59 -51.28 2.35
C VAL A 5 36.34 -50.84 3.12
N LEU A 6 36.31 -51.08 4.44
CA LEU A 6 35.16 -50.74 5.30
C LEU A 6 34.88 -49.23 5.39
N PRO A 7 35.89 -48.35 5.59
CA PRO A 7 35.66 -46.90 5.65
C PRO A 7 35.23 -46.33 4.29
N ALA A 8 35.78 -46.85 3.19
CA ALA A 8 35.45 -46.44 1.84
C ALA A 8 33.99 -46.76 1.47
N LEU A 9 33.48 -47.91 1.94
CA LEU A 9 32.09 -48.32 1.71
C LEU A 9 31.10 -47.46 2.52
N ILE A 10 31.44 -47.14 3.77
CA ILE A 10 30.63 -46.24 4.62
C ILE A 10 30.61 -44.82 4.03
N ALA A 11 31.75 -44.31 3.57
CA ALA A 11 31.83 -43.01 2.92
C ALA A 11 31.01 -42.96 1.62
N ALA A 12 31.03 -44.03 0.82
CA ALA A 12 30.24 -44.12 -0.40
C ALA A 12 28.72 -44.13 -0.14
N VAL A 13 28.27 -44.87 0.89
CA VAL A 13 26.85 -44.93 1.28
C VAL A 13 26.40 -43.60 1.91
N ALA A 14 27.23 -42.96 2.74
CA ALA A 14 26.94 -41.65 3.30
C ALA A 14 26.91 -40.55 2.23
N ALA A 15 27.79 -40.63 1.22
CA ALA A 15 27.77 -39.71 0.07
C ALA A 15 26.52 -39.90 -0.79
N LEU A 16 26.11 -41.15 -1.07
CA LEU A 16 24.86 -41.46 -1.77
C LEU A 16 23.62 -41.02 -0.97
N GLY A 17 23.61 -41.24 0.35
CA GLY A 17 22.55 -40.77 1.24
C GLY A 17 22.48 -39.25 1.33
N GLY A 18 23.62 -38.56 1.41
CA GLY A 18 23.71 -37.10 1.44
C GLY A 18 23.23 -36.44 0.15
N VAL A 19 23.58 -37.00 -1.01
CA VAL A 19 23.18 -36.48 -2.33
C VAL A 19 21.70 -36.75 -2.61
N THR A 20 21.17 -37.91 -2.25
CA THR A 20 19.73 -38.23 -2.41
C THR A 20 18.84 -37.43 -1.47
N THR A 21 19.28 -37.21 -0.23
CA THR A 21 18.54 -36.35 0.72
C THR A 21 18.65 -34.88 0.33
N GLY A 22 19.81 -34.42 -0.14
CA GLY A 22 20.01 -33.08 -0.68
C GLY A 22 19.08 -32.78 -1.85
N ALA A 23 19.00 -33.68 -2.84
CA ALA A 23 18.15 -33.56 -4.02
C ALA A 23 16.64 -33.58 -3.70
N LEU A 24 16.22 -34.16 -2.56
CA LEU A 24 14.83 -34.17 -2.12
C LEU A 24 14.47 -32.92 -1.27
N VAL A 25 15.42 -32.37 -0.53
CA VAL A 25 15.21 -31.19 0.31
C VAL A 25 15.31 -29.89 -0.51
N GLU A 26 16.12 -29.87 -1.56
CA GLU A 26 16.26 -28.73 -2.48
C GLU A 26 14.94 -28.28 -3.14
N PRO A 27 14.08 -29.16 -3.70
CA PRO A 27 12.78 -28.74 -4.23
C PRO A 27 11.82 -28.27 -3.14
N LEU A 28 11.92 -28.80 -1.91
CA LEU A 28 11.11 -28.33 -0.77
C LEU A 28 11.55 -26.94 -0.30
N LYS A 29 12.86 -26.69 -0.23
CA LYS A 29 13.43 -25.36 0.08
C LYS A 29 13.04 -24.33 -0.98
N LEU A 30 13.12 -24.69 -2.26
CA LEU A 30 12.73 -23.81 -3.37
C LEU A 30 11.22 -23.49 -3.33
N ARG A 31 10.37 -24.49 -3.02
CA ARG A 31 8.92 -24.26 -2.84
C ARG A 31 8.63 -23.37 -1.62
N ALA A 32 9.30 -23.58 -0.49
CA ALA A 32 9.14 -22.76 0.70
C ALA A 32 9.61 -21.31 0.46
N ALA A 33 10.79 -21.13 -0.15
CA ALA A 33 11.31 -19.82 -0.52
C ALA A 33 10.38 -19.08 -1.50
N ARG A 34 9.77 -19.80 -2.46
CA ARG A 34 8.79 -19.23 -3.38
C ARG A 34 7.52 -18.77 -2.66
N HIS A 35 7.00 -19.54 -1.70
CA HIS A 35 5.82 -19.14 -0.93
C HIS A 35 6.11 -17.90 -0.06
N VAL A 36 7.27 -17.85 0.58
CA VAL A 36 7.70 -16.68 1.37
C VAL A 36 7.81 -15.44 0.48
N ARG A 37 8.45 -15.56 -0.69
CA ARG A 37 8.57 -14.46 -1.64
C ARG A 37 7.22 -13.95 -2.12
N ILE A 38 6.29 -14.85 -2.46
CA ILE A 38 4.94 -14.48 -2.88
C ILE A 38 4.24 -13.69 -1.75
N ARG A 39 4.28 -14.19 -0.50
CA ARG A 39 3.70 -13.48 0.65
C ARG A 39 4.33 -12.11 0.87
N GLN A 40 5.65 -11.98 0.72
CA GLN A 40 6.35 -10.70 0.81
C GLN A 40 5.90 -9.72 -0.28
N GLU A 41 5.80 -10.18 -1.53
CA GLU A 41 5.32 -9.35 -2.65
C GLU A 41 3.86 -8.90 -2.43
N HIS A 42 3.00 -9.74 -1.86
CA HIS A 42 1.64 -9.35 -1.48
C HIS A 42 1.63 -8.31 -0.36
N ALA A 43 2.42 -8.53 0.70
CA ALA A 43 2.55 -7.60 1.81
C ALA A 43 3.03 -6.22 1.35
N GLU A 44 4.04 -6.19 0.46
CA GLU A 44 4.60 -4.97 -0.11
C GLU A 44 3.56 -4.20 -0.92
N ARG A 45 2.77 -4.89 -1.76
CA ARG A 45 1.68 -4.25 -2.52
C ARG A 45 0.63 -3.62 -1.59
N CYS A 46 0.28 -4.31 -0.50
CA CYS A 46 -0.67 -3.79 0.48
C CYS A 46 -0.11 -2.57 1.21
N ALA A 47 1.15 -2.62 1.64
CA ALA A 47 1.83 -1.49 2.29
C ALA A 47 1.88 -0.27 1.37
N ARG A 48 2.31 -0.45 0.12
CA ARG A 48 2.35 0.62 -0.88
C ARG A 48 0.97 1.20 -1.17
N LEU A 49 -0.10 0.39 -1.12
CA LEU A 49 -1.45 0.90 -1.33
C LEU A 49 -1.84 1.86 -0.20
N VAL A 50 -1.52 1.51 1.05
CA VAL A 50 -1.75 2.36 2.22
C VAL A 50 -0.94 3.65 2.14
N GLU A 51 0.33 3.57 1.73
CA GLU A 51 1.19 4.74 1.52
C GLU A 51 0.64 5.67 0.45
N ALA A 52 0.28 5.13 -0.73
CA ALA A 52 -0.29 5.90 -1.82
C ALA A 52 -1.64 6.54 -1.44
N ALA A 53 -2.49 5.81 -0.71
CA ALA A 53 -3.76 6.35 -0.20
C ALA A 53 -3.52 7.49 0.81
N THR A 54 -2.59 7.33 1.73
CA THR A 54 -2.25 8.35 2.72
C THR A 54 -1.64 9.59 2.05
N ALA A 55 -0.76 9.40 1.07
CA ALA A 55 -0.18 10.48 0.28
C ALA A 55 -1.26 11.23 -0.52
N ALA A 56 -2.19 10.53 -1.15
CA ALA A 56 -3.32 11.14 -1.86
C ALA A 56 -4.20 11.95 -0.90
N ARG A 57 -4.55 11.40 0.27
CA ARG A 57 -5.31 12.09 1.33
C ARG A 57 -4.61 13.38 1.76
N CYS A 58 -3.33 13.30 2.11
CA CYS A 58 -2.53 14.46 2.49
C CYS A 58 -2.46 15.51 1.37
N GLY A 59 -2.34 15.07 0.11
CA GLY A 59 -2.34 15.95 -1.06
C GLY A 59 -3.64 16.76 -1.19
N VAL A 60 -4.80 16.10 -1.08
CA VAL A 60 -6.10 16.79 -1.11
C VAL A 60 -6.25 17.76 0.06
N MET A 61 -5.86 17.37 1.28
CA MET A 61 -5.90 18.26 2.44
C MET A 61 -5.05 19.52 2.23
N ARG A 62 -3.81 19.36 1.74
CA ARG A 62 -2.91 20.49 1.48
C ARG A 62 -3.44 21.41 0.38
N LEU A 63 -4.02 20.86 -0.69
CA LEU A 63 -4.67 21.63 -1.74
C LEU A 63 -5.86 22.44 -1.21
N ASN A 64 -6.70 21.85 -0.35
CA ASN A 64 -7.80 22.57 0.31
C ASN A 64 -7.29 23.74 1.14
N ILE A 65 -6.26 23.51 1.97
CA ILE A 65 -5.68 24.55 2.82
C ILE A 65 -5.07 25.67 1.98
N ALA A 66 -4.31 25.34 0.94
CA ALA A 66 -3.72 26.32 0.02
C ALA A 66 -4.80 27.18 -0.65
N HIS A 67 -5.86 26.55 -1.18
CA HIS A 67 -6.98 27.28 -1.77
C HIS A 67 -7.69 28.19 -0.76
N ARG A 68 -7.87 27.74 0.48
CA ARG A 68 -8.50 28.55 1.53
C ARG A 68 -7.63 29.72 1.97
N ARG A 69 -6.32 29.54 2.07
CA ARG A 69 -5.38 30.65 2.33
C ARG A 69 -5.46 31.71 1.24
N ALA A 70 -5.58 31.29 -0.02
CA ALA A 70 -5.76 32.21 -1.15
C ALA A 70 -7.12 32.93 -1.11
N VAL A 71 -8.22 32.20 -0.95
CA VAL A 71 -9.59 32.76 -1.06
C VAL A 71 -10.04 33.52 0.19
N LEU A 72 -9.79 32.97 1.39
CA LEU A 72 -10.25 33.54 2.66
C LEU A 72 -9.17 34.36 3.36
N GLY A 73 -7.91 33.95 3.23
CA GLY A 73 -6.78 34.59 3.90
C GLY A 73 -6.16 35.75 3.11
N GLY A 74 -6.52 35.91 1.83
CA GLY A 74 -5.89 36.88 0.92
C GLY A 74 -4.40 36.61 0.69
N GLU A 75 -3.91 35.42 1.02
CA GLU A 75 -2.51 35.05 0.89
C GLU A 75 -2.21 34.72 -0.57
N GLN A 76 -1.12 35.28 -1.09
CA GLN A 76 -0.70 34.98 -2.45
C GLN A 76 0.06 33.64 -2.45
N VAL A 77 -0.67 32.56 -2.68
CA VAL A 77 -0.09 31.23 -2.87
C VAL A 77 0.53 31.17 -4.26
N SER A 78 1.79 30.72 -4.35
CA SER A 78 2.50 30.59 -5.62
C SER A 78 1.84 29.54 -6.52
N GLU A 79 1.72 29.84 -7.81
CA GLU A 79 1.26 28.86 -8.81
C GLU A 79 2.16 27.61 -8.83
N GLU A 80 3.47 27.78 -8.60
CA GLU A 80 4.43 26.69 -8.51
C GLU A 80 4.13 25.76 -7.32
N GLU A 81 3.74 26.33 -6.17
CA GLU A 81 3.36 25.55 -4.99
C GLU A 81 2.09 24.73 -5.26
N VAL A 82 1.07 25.36 -5.86
CA VAL A 82 -0.17 24.66 -6.21
C VAL A 82 0.11 23.53 -7.21
N LEU A 83 0.89 23.80 -8.25
CA LEU A 83 1.27 22.80 -9.24
C LEU A 83 2.04 21.62 -8.63
N ALA A 84 2.96 21.88 -7.70
CA ALA A 84 3.69 20.83 -7.00
C ALA A 84 2.75 19.96 -6.14
N LEU A 85 1.79 20.57 -5.44
CA LEU A 85 0.77 19.85 -4.66
C LEU A 85 -0.13 19.00 -5.56
N GLU A 86 -0.59 19.54 -6.69
CA GLU A 86 -1.40 18.79 -7.65
C GLU A 86 -0.63 17.63 -8.25
N THR A 87 0.63 17.84 -8.64
CA THR A 87 1.49 16.80 -9.21
C THR A 87 1.70 15.66 -8.20
N ALA A 88 1.99 15.99 -6.94
CA ALA A 88 2.14 15.00 -5.87
C ALA A 88 0.84 14.19 -5.67
N TYR A 89 -0.31 14.87 -5.65
CA TYR A 89 -1.62 14.22 -5.55
C TYR A 89 -1.88 13.27 -6.72
N TRP A 90 -1.70 13.72 -7.96
CA TRP A 90 -1.97 12.92 -9.15
C TRP A 90 -1.04 11.71 -9.27
N THR A 91 0.21 11.86 -8.82
CA THR A 91 1.16 10.76 -8.71
C THR A 91 0.66 9.71 -7.73
N ALA A 92 0.34 10.11 -6.50
CA ALA A 92 -0.18 9.21 -5.47
C ALA A 92 -1.48 8.51 -5.89
N ARG A 93 -2.40 9.25 -6.53
CA ARG A 93 -3.66 8.69 -7.06
C ARG A 93 -3.44 7.68 -8.18
N THR A 94 -2.46 7.93 -9.05
CA THR A 94 -2.11 6.99 -10.13
C THR A 94 -1.54 5.70 -9.56
N GLU A 95 -0.64 5.82 -8.58
CA GLU A 95 -0.07 4.68 -7.86
C GLU A 95 -1.15 3.88 -7.11
N LEU A 96 -2.02 4.56 -6.38
CA LEU A 96 -3.17 3.96 -5.69
C LEU A 96 -4.04 3.14 -6.65
N ARG A 97 -4.32 3.69 -7.85
CA ARG A 97 -5.08 2.98 -8.89
C ARG A 97 -4.36 1.73 -9.39
N GLN A 98 -3.05 1.84 -9.66
CA GLN A 98 -2.25 0.71 -10.15
C GLN A 98 -2.20 -0.41 -9.11
N LEU A 99 -1.95 -0.07 -7.85
CA LEU A 99 -1.85 -1.04 -6.76
C LEU A 99 -3.17 -1.76 -6.50
N ALA A 100 -4.30 -1.05 -6.50
CA ALA A 100 -5.60 -1.69 -6.38
C ALA A 100 -5.84 -2.70 -7.53
N GLY A 101 -5.45 -2.35 -8.77
CA GLY A 101 -5.54 -3.29 -9.89
C GLY A 101 -4.62 -4.50 -9.76
N LEU A 102 -3.43 -4.34 -9.17
CA LEU A 102 -2.54 -5.47 -8.87
C LEU A 102 -3.09 -6.37 -7.75
N ILE A 103 -3.75 -5.78 -6.76
CA ILE A 103 -4.41 -6.54 -5.69
C ILE A 103 -5.63 -7.28 -6.24
N ASP A 104 -6.38 -6.66 -7.15
CA ASP A 104 -7.50 -7.30 -7.87
C ASP A 104 -7.04 -8.49 -8.72
N LEU A 105 -5.88 -8.36 -9.38
CA LEU A 105 -5.36 -9.43 -10.24
C LEU A 105 -4.78 -10.63 -9.47
N PHE A 106 -4.23 -10.41 -8.28
CA PHE A 106 -3.43 -11.42 -7.57
C PHE A 106 -3.87 -11.71 -6.13
N GLY A 107 -4.76 -10.91 -5.56
CA GLY A 107 -5.23 -11.01 -4.19
C GLY A 107 -6.60 -11.68 -4.07
N PRO A 108 -7.05 -11.94 -2.84
CA PRO A 108 -8.40 -12.42 -2.58
C PRO A 108 -9.45 -11.33 -2.85
N ASP A 109 -10.63 -11.75 -3.31
CA ASP A 109 -11.72 -10.86 -3.73
C ASP A 109 -12.10 -9.81 -2.68
N GLU A 110 -12.16 -10.18 -1.40
CA GLU A 110 -12.49 -9.28 -0.30
C GLU A 110 -11.45 -8.15 -0.14
N LEU A 111 -10.17 -8.49 -0.31
CA LEU A 111 -9.07 -7.51 -0.24
C LEU A 111 -9.08 -6.58 -1.46
N ALA A 112 -9.40 -7.12 -2.64
CA ALA A 112 -9.59 -6.34 -3.86
C ALA A 112 -10.76 -5.35 -3.74
N GLN A 113 -11.92 -5.83 -3.27
CA GLN A 113 -13.09 -4.99 -3.01
C GLN A 113 -12.76 -3.86 -2.04
N GLN A 114 -12.04 -4.15 -0.96
CA GLN A 114 -11.66 -3.12 0.00
C GLN A 114 -10.60 -2.15 -0.57
N ALA A 115 -9.69 -2.59 -1.43
CA ALA A 115 -8.77 -1.70 -2.15
C ALA A 115 -9.52 -0.72 -3.07
N TYR A 116 -10.58 -1.18 -3.74
CA TYR A 116 -11.47 -0.32 -4.53
C TYR A 116 -12.28 0.64 -3.64
N ALA A 117 -12.74 0.21 -2.46
CA ALA A 117 -13.40 1.09 -1.50
C ALA A 117 -12.49 2.26 -1.06
N VAL A 118 -11.18 2.02 -0.86
CA VAL A 118 -10.20 3.09 -0.60
C VAL A 118 -10.10 4.07 -1.77
N ARG A 119 -10.11 3.55 -3.01
CA ARG A 119 -10.07 4.40 -4.22
C ARG A 119 -11.32 5.25 -4.39
N ASP A 120 -12.49 4.68 -4.12
CA ASP A 120 -13.74 5.41 -4.22
C ASP A 120 -13.86 6.46 -3.11
N ALA A 121 -13.32 6.18 -1.92
CA ALA A 121 -13.18 7.20 -0.88
C ALA A 121 -12.24 8.34 -1.28
N ASP A 122 -11.09 8.07 -1.93
CA ASP A 122 -10.23 9.13 -2.51
C ASP A 122 -11.00 9.98 -3.53
N ARG A 123 -11.75 9.35 -4.44
CA ARG A 123 -12.58 10.06 -5.43
C ARG A 123 -13.62 10.94 -4.75
N HIS A 124 -14.30 10.41 -3.75
CA HIS A 124 -15.31 11.14 -3.00
C HIS A 124 -14.70 12.32 -2.25
N PHE A 125 -13.55 12.11 -1.61
CA PHE A 125 -12.83 13.17 -0.90
C PHE A 125 -12.36 14.28 -1.85
N ARG A 126 -11.77 13.92 -3.00
CA ARG A 126 -11.37 14.88 -4.04
C ARG A 126 -12.55 15.70 -4.55
N ALA A 127 -13.75 15.12 -4.68
CA ALA A 127 -14.94 15.86 -5.12
C ALA A 127 -15.37 16.97 -4.15
N LYS A 128 -14.90 16.95 -2.90
CA LYS A 128 -15.22 17.95 -1.86
C LYS A 128 -14.18 19.08 -1.76
N GLN A 129 -13.12 19.04 -2.56
CA GLN A 129 -11.90 19.82 -2.33
C GLN A 129 -12.04 21.36 -2.39
N TRP A 130 -13.13 21.88 -2.96
CA TRP A 130 -13.36 23.33 -3.09
C TRP A 130 -14.61 23.80 -2.37
N ILE A 131 -15.13 23.00 -1.42
CA ILE A 131 -16.22 23.46 -0.57
C ILE A 131 -15.68 24.55 0.35
N THR A 132 -16.24 25.75 0.20
CA THR A 132 -15.86 26.93 0.97
C THR A 132 -16.92 27.34 2.00
N GLU A 133 -17.94 26.50 2.22
CA GLU A 133 -19.16 26.81 2.99
C GLU A 133 -18.89 27.74 4.17
N SER A 134 -19.45 28.94 4.03
CA SER A 134 -19.07 30.17 4.71
C SER A 134 -19.94 30.47 5.92
N SER A 135 -20.35 29.45 6.67
CA SER A 135 -21.12 29.66 7.90
C SER A 135 -20.18 29.77 9.11
N GLY A 136 -19.63 30.97 9.31
CA GLY A 136 -18.87 31.32 10.51
C GLY A 136 -17.35 31.33 10.36
N THR A 137 -16.70 31.87 11.40
CA THR A 137 -15.27 32.16 11.63
C THR A 137 -14.32 30.95 11.53
N LEU A 138 -14.41 30.16 10.45
CA LEU A 138 -13.53 29.03 10.22
C LEU A 138 -12.12 29.54 9.89
N ASP A 139 -11.10 29.05 10.60
CA ASP A 139 -9.70 29.37 10.31
C ASP A 139 -9.38 29.01 8.85
N ARG A 140 -8.57 29.86 8.20
CA ARG A 140 -8.01 29.62 6.87
C ARG A 140 -7.12 28.38 6.82
N ASN A 141 -6.61 27.92 7.97
CA ASN A 141 -5.82 26.70 8.11
C ASN A 141 -6.67 25.45 8.38
N ASP A 142 -7.95 25.62 8.70
CA ASP A 142 -8.84 24.51 9.02
C ASP A 142 -9.62 24.05 7.80
N LEU A 143 -9.80 22.73 7.70
CA LEU A 143 -10.66 22.10 6.70
C LEU A 143 -12.13 22.27 7.11
N PRO A 144 -13.05 22.62 6.19
CA PRO A 144 -14.48 22.65 6.49
C PRO A 144 -15.00 21.29 6.99
N PRO A 145 -16.06 21.25 7.82
CA PRO A 145 -16.68 20.01 8.28
C PRO A 145 -16.90 18.95 7.17
N PRO A 146 -17.46 19.27 5.98
CA PRO A 146 -17.66 18.26 4.94
C PRO A 146 -16.34 17.71 4.36
N VAL A 147 -15.27 18.52 4.34
CA VAL A 147 -13.94 18.11 3.88
C VAL A 147 -13.26 17.23 4.93
N ARG A 148 -13.37 17.58 6.22
CA ARG A 148 -12.88 16.73 7.32
C ARG A 148 -13.58 15.38 7.34
N GLN A 149 -14.91 15.38 7.25
CA GLN A 149 -15.68 14.13 7.22
C GLN A 149 -15.21 13.22 6.09
N ALA A 150 -15.05 13.74 4.88
CA ALA A 150 -14.57 12.93 3.75
C ALA A 150 -13.11 12.44 3.95
N ALA A 151 -12.26 13.22 4.62
CA ALA A 151 -10.90 12.79 4.97
C ALA A 151 -10.92 11.65 6.02
N ASP A 152 -11.85 11.69 6.97
CA ASP A 152 -12.03 10.68 8.01
C ASP A 152 -12.69 9.40 7.46
N ASP A 153 -13.59 9.54 6.50
CA ASP A 153 -14.18 8.43 5.76
C ASP A 153 -13.09 7.68 4.96
N MET A 154 -12.19 8.41 4.30
CA MET A 154 -11.04 7.82 3.61
C MET A 154 -10.09 7.09 4.58
N GLU A 155 -9.76 7.70 5.71
CA GLU A 155 -8.96 7.07 6.78
C GLU A 155 -9.62 5.78 7.29
N THR A 156 -10.95 5.79 7.44
CA THR A 156 -11.72 4.61 7.83
C THR A 156 -11.58 3.48 6.81
N GLN A 157 -11.65 3.77 5.51
CA GLN A 157 -11.44 2.76 4.47
C GLN A 157 -10.00 2.23 4.46
N ILE A 158 -9.00 3.09 4.69
CA ILE A 158 -7.59 2.67 4.82
C ILE A 158 -7.44 1.70 5.99
N ARG A 159 -8.02 2.01 7.16
CA ARG A 159 -7.94 1.11 8.34
C ARG A 159 -8.60 -0.24 8.09
N ARG A 160 -9.78 -0.25 7.44
CA ARG A 160 -10.46 -1.49 7.05
C ARG A 160 -9.63 -2.32 6.09
N PHE A 161 -9.01 -1.68 5.09
CA PHE A 161 -8.07 -2.35 4.19
C PHE A 161 -6.90 -2.96 4.95
N THR A 162 -6.25 -2.19 5.83
CA THR A 162 -5.11 -2.68 6.62
C THR A 162 -5.49 -3.85 7.54
N ALA A 163 -6.68 -3.83 8.12
CA ALA A 163 -7.18 -4.95 8.93
C ALA A 163 -7.32 -6.24 8.10
N LEU A 164 -7.98 -6.17 6.94
CA LEU A 164 -8.12 -7.31 6.04
C LEU A 164 -6.78 -7.78 5.48
N ALA A 165 -5.88 -6.84 5.12
CA ALA A 165 -4.55 -7.16 4.64
C ALA A 165 -3.74 -7.92 5.69
N ARG A 166 -3.85 -7.54 6.97
CA ARG A 166 -3.20 -8.24 8.08
C ARG A 166 -3.72 -9.68 8.21
N GLU A 167 -5.03 -9.87 8.15
CA GLU A 167 -5.66 -11.20 8.21
C GLU A 167 -5.26 -12.08 7.02
N SER A 168 -5.06 -11.48 5.85
CA SER A 168 -4.72 -12.21 4.61
C SER A 168 -3.22 -12.51 4.45
N THR A 169 -2.36 -11.75 5.15
CA THR A 169 -0.90 -11.81 5.00
C THR A 169 -0.19 -12.55 6.15
N CYS A 170 -0.81 -12.57 7.34
CA CYS A 170 -0.35 -13.35 8.50
C CYS A 170 -0.78 -14.82 8.38
#